data_AF-A0A7C0UKB4-F1
#
_entry.id   AF-A0A7C0UKB4-F1
#
_cell.length_a   1.000
_cell.length_b   1.000
_cell.length_c   1.000
_cell.angle_alpha   90.00
_cell.angle_beta   90.00
_cell.angle_gamma   90.00
#
_symmetry.space_group_name_H-M   'P 1'
#
loop_
_entity.id
_entity.type
_entity.pdbx_description
1 polymer ?
#
loop_
_entity_poly.entity_id
_entity_poly.type
_entity_poly.pdbx_seq_one_letter_code
_entity_poly.pdbx_strand_id
1 'polypeptide(L)'
;MNSQKPNSVEEEVLLQCTRNAIKQADRGELKKLLSNENLNWTLILKQANKQGVSPLLYHCLKSFEGELVSDKVLGVLKKNYYATRAKNMALYSELERVLDAFSRKGIEVILLKGAAFATTLYPDIGL
;
A
#
# COMPACT_ATOMS: atom_id res chain seq x y z
N MET A 1 -17.64 20.52 -17.33
CA MET A 1 -17.59 19.33 -18.21
C MET A 1 -16.22 18.70 -18.09
N ASN A 2 -16.03 17.74 -17.16
CA ASN A 2 -14.77 17.02 -17.02
C ASN A 2 -14.75 15.86 -18.01
N SER A 3 -14.07 16.05 -19.14
CA SER A 3 -13.74 15.00 -20.09
C SER A 3 -12.63 14.13 -19.49
N GLN A 4 -12.97 13.24 -18.55
CA GLN A 4 -12.03 12.23 -18.06
C GLN A 4 -11.89 11.15 -19.14
N LYS A 5 -10.70 11.08 -19.73
CA LYS A 5 -10.31 9.98 -20.63
C LYS A 5 -10.55 8.66 -19.88
N PRO A 6 -11.15 7.63 -20.50
CA PRO A 6 -11.36 6.35 -19.83
C PRO A 6 -10.02 5.80 -19.36
N ASN A 7 -9.94 5.39 -18.09
CA ASN A 7 -8.76 4.76 -17.51
C ASN A 7 -8.43 3.48 -18.29
N SER A 8 -7.15 3.19 -18.45
CA SER A 8 -6.70 1.86 -18.88
C SER A 8 -7.11 0.79 -17.85
N VAL A 9 -7.17 -0.48 -18.29
CA VAL A 9 -7.49 -1.61 -17.40
C VAL A 9 -6.48 -1.69 -16.25
N GLU A 10 -5.20 -1.42 -16.53
CA GLU A 10 -4.13 -1.39 -15.53
C GLU A 10 -4.30 -0.29 -14.49
N GLU A 11 -4.75 0.91 -14.91
CA GLU A 11 -5.09 2.00 -13.99
C GLU A 11 -6.30 1.66 -13.13
N GLU A 12 -7.30 0.98 -13.70
CA GLU A 12 -8.47 0.57 -12.93
C GLU A 12 -8.11 -0.50 -11.87
N VAL A 13 -7.19 -1.42 -12.17
CA VAL A 13 -6.66 -2.36 -11.15
C VAL A 13 -6.02 -1.62 -9.98
N LEU A 14 -5.20 -0.60 -10.25
CA LEU A 14 -4.57 0.23 -9.21
C LEU A 14 -5.62 0.94 -8.35
N LEU A 15 -6.64 1.53 -8.98
CA LEU A 15 -7.74 2.22 -8.29
C LEU A 15 -8.60 1.27 -7.46
N GLN A 16 -8.94 0.10 -7.99
CA GLN A 16 -9.73 -0.87 -7.25
C GLN A 16 -8.96 -1.47 -6.07
N CYS A 17 -7.64 -1.68 -6.21
CA CYS A 17 -6.81 -2.08 -5.09
C CYS A 17 -6.79 -1.03 -3.97
N THR A 18 -6.57 0.25 -4.32
CA THR A 18 -6.57 1.36 -3.34
C THR A 18 -7.92 1.56 -2.65
N ARG A 19 -9.02 1.47 -3.39
CA ARG A 19 -10.37 1.55 -2.81
C ARG A 19 -10.67 0.39 -1.87
N ASN A 20 -10.31 -0.84 -2.25
CA ASN A 20 -10.52 -2.03 -1.43
C ASN A 20 -9.74 -1.99 -0.11
N ALA A 21 -8.53 -1.45 -0.13
CA ALA A 21 -7.73 -1.27 1.09
C ALA A 21 -8.37 -0.29 2.09
N ILE A 22 -9.12 0.71 1.60
CA ILE A 22 -9.71 1.77 2.44
C ILE A 22 -11.13 1.42 2.89
N LYS A 23 -11.94 0.77 2.02
CA LYS A 23 -13.40 0.64 2.21
C LYS A 23 -13.95 -0.79 2.24
N GLN A 24 -13.10 -1.84 2.20
CA GLN A 24 -13.58 -3.23 2.04
C GLN A 24 -14.61 -3.36 0.90
N ALA A 25 -14.31 -2.77 -0.26
CA ALA A 25 -15.23 -2.69 -1.38
C ALA A 25 -15.42 -4.05 -2.09
N ASP A 26 -16.28 -4.05 -3.12
CA ASP A 26 -16.66 -5.24 -3.87
C ASP A 26 -15.46 -5.88 -4.58
N ARG A 27 -14.99 -7.00 -4.05
CA ARG A 27 -13.92 -7.83 -4.64
C ARG A 27 -14.33 -8.42 -6.00
N GLY A 28 -15.62 -8.45 -6.34
CA GLY A 28 -16.13 -8.97 -7.60
C GLY A 28 -15.64 -8.18 -8.82
N GLU A 29 -15.58 -6.84 -8.73
CA GLU A 29 -15.08 -6.00 -9.82
C GLU A 29 -13.58 -6.21 -10.05
N LEU A 30 -12.80 -6.24 -8.96
CA LEU A 30 -11.37 -6.54 -9.04
C LEU A 30 -11.13 -7.93 -9.63
N LYS A 31 -11.90 -8.95 -9.21
CA LYS A 31 -11.79 -10.31 -9.75
C LYS A 31 -11.99 -10.32 -11.28
N LYS A 32 -12.99 -9.60 -11.78
CA LYS A 32 -13.25 -9.48 -13.24
C LYS A 32 -12.08 -8.82 -13.99
N LEU A 33 -11.50 -7.76 -13.42
CA LEU A 33 -10.34 -7.08 -14.03
C LEU A 33 -9.12 -8.00 -14.08
N LEU A 34 -8.87 -8.75 -13.01
CA LEU A 34 -7.73 -9.67 -12.89
C LEU A 34 -7.85 -10.89 -13.80
N SER A 35 -9.06 -11.28 -14.20
CA SER A 35 -9.29 -12.37 -15.16
C SER A 35 -8.93 -12.01 -16.61
N ASN A 36 -8.49 -10.79 -16.89
CA ASN A 36 -8.04 -10.40 -18.22
C ASN A 36 -6.64 -10.98 -18.52
N GLU A 37 -6.56 -11.93 -19.46
CA GLU A 37 -5.29 -12.57 -19.86
C GLU A 37 -4.26 -11.59 -20.46
N ASN A 38 -4.71 -10.46 -21.01
CA ASN A 38 -3.84 -9.45 -21.61
C ASN A 38 -3.35 -8.39 -20.62
N LEU A 39 -3.56 -8.59 -19.32
CA LEU A 39 -3.19 -7.62 -18.30
C LEU A 39 -1.68 -7.39 -18.25
N ASN A 40 -1.24 -6.15 -18.44
CA ASN A 40 0.18 -5.84 -18.43
C ASN A 40 0.70 -5.65 -17.00
N TRP A 41 1.06 -6.76 -16.35
CA TRP A 41 1.62 -6.76 -14.99
C TRP A 41 2.89 -5.91 -14.86
N THR A 42 3.73 -5.85 -15.89
CA THR A 42 4.94 -5.01 -15.88
C THR A 42 4.58 -3.53 -15.75
N LEU A 43 3.54 -3.09 -16.48
CA LEU A 43 3.04 -1.73 -16.40
C LEU A 43 2.42 -1.45 -15.03
N ILE A 44 1.59 -2.35 -14.50
CA ILE A 44 0.98 -2.22 -13.17
C ILE A 44 2.04 -2.07 -12.10
N LEU A 45 3.04 -2.97 -12.06
CA LEU A 45 4.12 -2.93 -11.09
C LEU A 45 4.93 -1.63 -11.19
N LYS A 46 5.24 -1.18 -12.41
CA LYS A 46 5.95 0.08 -12.65
C LYS A 46 5.15 1.27 -12.13
N GLN A 47 3.86 1.34 -12.42
CA GLN A 47 2.99 2.42 -11.98
C GLN A 47 2.78 2.41 -10.46
N ALA A 48 2.56 1.24 -9.86
CA ALA A 48 2.42 1.08 -8.42
C ALA A 48 3.65 1.57 -7.66
N ASN A 49 4.85 1.25 -8.15
CA ASN A 49 6.10 1.75 -7.59
C ASN A 49 6.24 3.27 -7.76
N LYS A 50 5.96 3.79 -8.96
CA LYS A 50 6.03 5.23 -9.24
C LYS A 50 5.09 6.05 -8.35
N GLN A 51 3.91 5.51 -8.05
CA GLN A 51 2.88 6.16 -7.23
C GLN A 51 3.02 5.84 -5.73
N GLY A 52 3.97 4.98 -5.33
CA GLY A 52 4.19 4.59 -3.93
C GLY A 52 3.12 3.65 -3.35
N VAL A 53 2.28 3.04 -4.17
CA VAL A 53 1.16 2.17 -3.73
C VAL A 53 1.45 0.67 -3.87
N SER A 54 2.71 0.29 -4.15
CA SER A 54 3.10 -1.12 -4.30
C SER A 54 2.80 -1.98 -3.07
N PRO A 55 3.05 -1.54 -1.82
CA PRO A 55 2.71 -2.34 -0.64
C PRO A 55 1.19 -2.56 -0.49
N LEU A 56 0.40 -1.55 -0.85
CA LEU A 56 -1.05 -1.64 -0.85
C LEU A 56 -1.56 -2.66 -1.87
N LEU A 57 -0.95 -2.72 -3.05
CA LEU A 57 -1.24 -3.74 -4.04
C LEU A 57 -0.92 -5.15 -3.53
N TYR A 58 0.20 -5.34 -2.84
CA TYR A 58 0.49 -6.64 -2.20
C TYR A 58 -0.64 -7.02 -1.24
N HIS A 59 -1.03 -6.10 -0.36
CA HIS A 59 -2.07 -6.34 0.62
C HIS A 59 -3.43 -6.69 -0.01
N CYS A 60 -3.78 -6.04 -1.11
CA CYS A 60 -5.02 -6.30 -1.83
C CYS A 60 -4.98 -7.61 -2.62
N LEU A 61 -3.88 -7.87 -3.35
CA LEU A 61 -3.78 -8.96 -4.32
C LEU A 61 -3.38 -10.31 -3.71
N LYS A 62 -2.80 -10.35 -2.50
CA LYS A 62 -2.40 -11.61 -1.85
C LYS A 62 -3.55 -12.61 -1.66
N SER A 63 -4.81 -12.15 -1.62
CA SER A 63 -5.97 -13.05 -1.54
C SER A 63 -6.29 -13.77 -2.85
N PHE A 64 -5.64 -13.41 -3.95
CA PHE A 64 -5.81 -14.00 -5.28
C PHE A 64 -4.57 -14.78 -5.75
N GLU A 65 -3.65 -15.07 -4.82
CA GLU A 65 -2.43 -15.85 -5.04
C GLU A 65 -2.76 -17.22 -5.64
N GLY A 66 -2.05 -17.58 -6.71
CA GLY A 66 -2.21 -18.87 -7.39
C GLY A 66 -3.49 -19.02 -8.23
N GLU A 67 -4.50 -18.16 -8.05
CA GLU A 67 -5.74 -18.18 -8.85
C GLU A 67 -5.66 -17.19 -10.02
N LEU A 68 -5.48 -15.90 -9.73
CA LEU A 68 -5.50 -14.83 -10.74
C LEU A 68 -4.21 -14.02 -10.79
N VAL A 69 -3.37 -14.15 -9.76
CA VAL A 69 -2.10 -13.44 -9.68
C VAL A 69 -0.99 -14.44 -9.45
N SER A 70 -0.01 -14.43 -10.35
CA SER A 70 1.15 -15.32 -10.26
C SER A 70 2.06 -14.96 -9.07
N ASP A 71 2.73 -15.98 -8.52
CA ASP A 71 3.71 -15.84 -7.44
C ASP A 71 4.86 -14.90 -7.81
N LYS A 72 5.21 -14.83 -9.10
CA LYS A 72 6.23 -13.90 -9.60
C LYS A 72 5.82 -12.44 -9.37
N VAL A 73 4.58 -12.10 -9.69
CA VAL A 73 4.05 -10.74 -9.49
C VAL A 73 3.92 -10.44 -8.01
N LEU A 74 3.35 -11.37 -7.23
CA LEU A 74 3.22 -11.22 -5.79
C LEU A 74 4.57 -11.11 -5.09
N GLY A 75 5.59 -11.86 -5.53
CA GLY A 75 6.94 -11.78 -4.99
C GLY A 75 7.57 -10.39 -5.12
N VAL A 76 7.35 -9.72 -6.26
CA VAL A 76 7.81 -8.33 -6.46
C VAL A 76 7.11 -7.38 -5.49
N LEU A 77 5.78 -7.48 -5.40
CA LEU A 77 4.98 -6.63 -4.50
C LEU A 77 5.32 -6.88 -3.02
N LYS A 78 5.51 -8.15 -2.64
CA LYS A 78 5.88 -8.62 -1.31
C LYS A 78 7.23 -8.06 -0.88
N LYS A 79 8.22 -8.06 -1.77
CA LYS A 79 9.54 -7.47 -1.51
C LYS A 79 9.42 -5.98 -1.15
N ASN A 80 8.63 -5.23 -1.91
CA ASN A 80 8.42 -3.81 -1.66
C ASN A 80 7.67 -3.56 -0.34
N TYR A 81 6.65 -4.37 -0.04
CA TYR A 81 5.93 -4.31 1.23
C TYR A 81 6.87 -4.52 2.42
N TYR A 82 7.71 -5.56 2.41
CA TYR A 82 8.64 -5.80 3.52
C TYR A 82 9.76 -4.75 3.61
N ALA A 83 10.21 -4.20 2.48
CA ALA A 83 11.15 -3.09 2.50
C ALA A 83 10.56 -1.84 3.18
N THR A 84 9.31 -1.47 2.84
CA THR A 84 8.57 -0.39 3.51
C THR A 84 8.40 -0.68 4.99
N ARG A 85 7.95 -1.90 5.34
CA ARG A 85 7.72 -2.31 6.72
C ARG A 85 8.99 -2.24 7.57
N ALA A 86 10.12 -2.73 7.05
CA ALA A 86 11.40 -2.69 7.75
C ALA A 86 11.89 -1.26 7.97
N LYS A 87 11.79 -0.41 6.93
CA LYS A 87 12.13 1.01 7.05
C LYS A 87 11.28 1.71 8.10
N ASN A 88 9.96 1.49 8.07
CA ASN A 88 9.05 2.12 9.01
C ASN A 88 9.29 1.63 10.44
N MET A 89 9.58 0.34 10.65
CA MET A 89 9.96 -0.19 11.96
C MET A 89 11.19 0.51 12.55
N ALA A 90 12.23 0.73 11.73
CA ALA A 90 13.41 1.47 12.18
C ALA A 90 13.07 2.92 12.53
N LEU A 91 12.25 3.60 11.71
CA LEU A 91 11.80 4.97 11.99
C LEU A 91 10.99 5.08 13.28
N TYR A 92 10.10 4.12 13.56
CA TYR A 92 9.33 4.10 14.80
C TYR A 92 10.20 3.86 16.02
N SER A 93 11.18 2.97 15.92
CA SER A 93 12.13 2.72 17.01
C SER A 93 12.94 3.98 17.35
N GLU A 94 13.43 4.70 16.33
CA GLU A 94 14.14 5.95 16.55
C GLU A 94 13.22 7.07 17.08
N LEU A 95 11.98 7.12 16.61
CA LEU A 95 10.99 8.07 17.11
C LEU A 95 10.71 7.84 18.60
N GLU A 96 10.53 6.59 19.03
CA GLU A 96 10.32 6.21 20.43
C GLU A 96 11.50 6.67 21.29
N ARG A 97 12.74 6.44 20.84
CA ARG A 97 13.94 6.91 21.55
C ARG A 97 13.99 8.42 21.73
N VAL A 98 13.59 9.19 20.71
CA VAL A 98 13.55 10.66 20.78
C VAL A 98 12.45 11.14 21.73
N LEU A 99 11.27 10.53 21.68
CA LEU A 99 10.15 10.86 22.56
C LEU A 99 10.49 10.58 24.03
N ASP A 100 11.13 9.44 24.31
CA ASP A 100 11.60 9.08 25.64
C ASP A 100 12.62 10.10 26.19
N ALA A 101 13.55 10.56 25.34
CA ALA A 101 14.55 11.54 25.74
C ALA A 101 13.93 12.88 26.12
N PHE A 102 12.92 13.35 25.36
CA PHE A 102 12.18 14.57 25.68
C PHE A 102 11.31 14.42 26.92
N SER A 103 10.62 13.29 27.06
CA SER A 103 9.79 12.97 28.23
C SER A 103 10.61 13.02 29.53
N ARG A 104 11.81 12.42 29.54
CA ARG A 104 12.72 12.45 30.71
C ARG A 104 13.20 13.85 31.09
N LYS A 105 13.10 14.82 30.18
CA LYS A 105 13.43 16.24 30.42
C LYS A 105 12.20 17.09 30.72
N GLY A 106 11.02 16.50 30.82
CA GLY A 106 9.76 17.22 31.02
C GLY A 106 9.36 18.09 29.83
N ILE A 107 9.86 17.78 28.63
CA ILE A 107 9.53 18.52 27.41
C ILE A 107 8.31 17.87 26.78
N GLU A 108 7.24 18.62 26.64
CA GLU A 108 6.03 18.19 25.94
C GLU A 108 6.29 18.15 24.43
N VAL A 109 5.96 17.02 23.79
CA VAL A 109 6.15 16.83 22.35
C VAL A 109 4.81 16.66 21.68
N ILE A 110 4.57 17.45 20.64
CA ILE A 110 3.43 17.28 19.74
C ILE A 110 3.93 16.60 18.47
N LEU A 111 3.49 15.37 18.22
CA LEU A 111 3.72 14.70 16.95
C LEU A 111 2.88 15.36 15.86
N LEU A 112 3.49 15.62 14.70
CA LEU A 112 2.81 16.22 13.56
C LEU A 112 2.52 15.19 12.47
N LYS A 113 1.34 15.28 11.85
CA LYS A 113 0.93 14.53 10.64
C LYS A 113 1.03 13.00 10.83
N GLY A 114 1.65 12.30 9.89
CA GLY A 114 1.66 10.84 9.81
C GLY A 114 2.25 10.15 11.03
N ALA A 115 3.21 10.76 11.74
CA ALA A 115 3.78 10.16 12.96
C ALA A 115 2.78 10.14 14.13
N ALA A 116 1.90 11.14 14.22
CA ALA A 116 0.87 11.21 15.26
C ALA A 116 -0.22 10.14 15.07
N PHE A 117 -0.47 9.78 13.81
CA PHE A 117 -1.55 8.90 13.40
C PHE A 117 -1.09 7.52 12.92
N ALA A 118 0.21 7.33 12.83
CA ALA A 118 0.89 6.12 12.44
C ALA A 118 0.35 4.85 13.11
N THR A 119 0.18 4.92 14.43
CA THR A 119 -0.20 3.78 15.27
C THR A 119 -1.72 3.64 15.43
N THR A 120 -2.50 4.62 14.96
CA THR A 120 -3.96 4.69 15.16
C THR A 120 -4.77 4.65 13.87
N LEU A 121 -4.27 5.26 12.76
CA LEU A 121 -4.95 5.28 11.46
C LEU A 121 -4.44 4.22 10.48
N TYR A 122 -3.17 3.84 10.54
CA TYR A 122 -2.64 2.83 9.62
C TYR A 122 -2.73 1.44 10.25
N PRO A 123 -3.50 0.51 9.65
CA PRO A 123 -3.69 -0.82 10.22
C PRO A 123 -2.43 -1.69 10.15
N ASP A 124 -1.46 -1.29 9.32
CA ASP A 124 -0.21 -2.01 9.10
C ASP A 124 0.89 -1.01 8.67
N ILE A 125 2.00 -1.00 9.41
CA ILE A 125 3.15 -0.13 9.17
C ILE A 125 3.91 -0.45 7.86
N GLY A 126 3.57 -1.53 7.16
CA GLY A 126 4.07 -1.84 5.83
C GLY A 126 3.29 -1.18 4.69
N LEU A 127 2.17 -0.51 4.98
CA LEU A 127 1.28 0.11 3.99
C LEU A 127 1.54 1.60 3.79
#